data_AF-A0A369QMQ3-F1
#
_entry.id   AF-A0A369QMQ3-F1
#
_cell.length_a   1.000
_cell.length_b   1.000
_cell.length_c   1.000
_cell.angle_alpha   90.00
_cell.angle_beta   90.00
_cell.angle_gamma   90.00
#
_symmetry.space_group_name_H-M   'P 1'
#
loop_
_entity.id
_entity.type
_entity.pdbx_description
1 polymer ?
#
loop_
_entity_poly.entity_id
_entity_poly.type
_entity_poly.pdbx_seq_one_letter_code
_entity_poly.pdbx_strand_id
1 'polypeptide(L)'
;MKLLFWVLLSCCCALSYGYHEKQEIPNQLNSLLTGKWTSKQVQVQYIVDSHLVHEEKLTVEKGKAYIFDKTSVRVEYQGGTTALGSYKVMLEEERKKIALDLPGNSTTYSLIAITPTSMVWQKDLEDTYYYEGFTRKSAERAIYTEEFVR
;
A
#
# COMPACT_ATOMS: atom_id res chain seq x y z
N MET A 1 22.66 61.11 17.90
CA MET A 1 22.81 59.97 18.86
C MET A 1 21.49 59.20 18.82
N LYS A 2 21.44 58.08 18.11
CA LYS A 2 21.69 56.70 18.59
C LYS A 2 20.53 56.16 19.45
N LEU A 3 19.86 55.13 18.87
CA LEU A 3 19.35 53.89 19.52
C LEU A 3 18.11 54.07 20.44
N LEU A 4 17.04 53.28 20.45
CA LEU A 4 16.83 51.83 20.22
C LEU A 4 15.32 51.62 19.87
N PHE A 5 14.97 50.91 18.79
CA PHE A 5 14.76 49.45 18.70
C PHE A 5 13.38 48.96 19.17
N TRP A 6 12.69 48.30 18.23
CA TRP A 6 11.91 47.06 18.43
C TRP A 6 10.74 47.08 19.41
N VAL A 7 9.50 47.18 18.89
CA VAL A 7 8.40 46.20 19.12
C VAL A 7 7.35 46.39 18.00
N LEU A 8 7.65 45.96 16.77
CA LEU A 8 6.65 45.82 15.69
C LEU A 8 6.96 44.54 14.92
N LEU A 9 6.85 43.38 15.58
CA LEU A 9 7.04 42.09 14.91
C LEU A 9 6.41 40.93 15.69
N SER A 10 5.08 40.90 15.83
CA SER A 10 4.40 39.71 16.38
C SER A 10 2.88 39.79 16.22
N CYS A 11 2.40 39.77 14.96
CA CYS A 11 1.00 39.40 14.69
C CYS A 11 0.84 38.82 13.27
N CYS A 12 1.73 37.90 12.89
CA CYS A 12 1.51 36.96 11.80
C CYS A 12 1.76 35.56 12.37
N CYS A 13 0.96 34.58 11.94
CA CYS A 13 0.99 33.16 12.33
C CYS A 13 0.05 32.75 13.48
N ALA A 14 -1.24 32.64 13.17
CA ALA A 14 -2.04 31.49 13.63
C ALA A 14 -3.32 31.42 12.78
N LEU A 15 -3.72 30.19 12.44
CA LEU A 15 -4.92 29.82 11.66
C LEU A 15 -4.73 29.71 10.14
N SER A 16 -3.68 29.04 9.70
CA SER A 16 -3.83 28.11 8.57
C SER A 16 -4.20 26.74 9.17
N TYR A 17 -5.51 26.54 9.42
CA TYR A 17 -6.05 25.20 9.59
C TYR A 17 -5.79 24.46 8.28
N GLY A 18 -4.79 23.58 8.28
CA GLY A 18 -4.41 22.76 7.14
C GLY A 18 -5.58 21.86 6.78
N TYR A 19 -6.37 22.28 5.79
CA TYR A 19 -7.18 21.38 5.00
C TYR A 19 -6.18 20.44 4.33
N HIS A 20 -6.11 19.19 4.79
CA HIS A 20 -5.31 18.16 4.13
C HIS A 20 -5.94 17.93 2.76
N GLU A 21 -5.46 18.70 1.78
CA GLU A 21 -5.88 18.59 0.39
C GLU A 21 -5.56 17.17 -0.06
N LYS A 22 -6.62 16.41 -0.32
CA LYS A 22 -6.53 15.07 -0.90
C LYS A 22 -6.08 15.25 -2.34
N GLN A 23 -4.77 15.41 -2.54
CA GLN A 23 -4.18 15.63 -3.86
C GLN A 23 -4.50 14.43 -4.75
N GLU A 24 -5.25 14.69 -5.81
CA GLU A 24 -5.42 13.74 -6.91
C GLU A 24 -4.04 13.43 -7.49
N ILE A 25 -3.72 12.13 -7.59
CA ILE A 25 -2.44 11.67 -8.10
C ILE A 25 -2.32 12.01 -9.60
N PRO A 26 -1.13 12.41 -10.09
CA PRO A 26 -0.90 12.69 -11.49
C PRO A 26 -1.28 11.51 -12.42
N ASN A 27 -1.98 11.82 -13.51
CA ASN A 27 -2.48 10.91 -14.56
C ASN A 27 -1.51 9.81 -15.03
N GLN A 28 -0.20 10.02 -14.87
CA GLN A 28 0.85 9.06 -15.21
C GLN A 28 0.82 7.77 -14.37
N LEU A 29 0.36 7.81 -13.11
CA LEU A 29 0.31 6.58 -12.30
C LEU A 29 -0.85 5.67 -12.72
N ASN A 30 -2.01 6.26 -13.03
CA ASN A 30 -3.18 5.52 -13.52
C ASN A 30 -2.89 4.86 -14.88
N SER A 31 -2.12 5.52 -15.74
CA SER A 31 -1.71 4.92 -17.01
C SER A 31 -0.73 3.75 -16.83
N LEU A 32 0.18 3.81 -15.85
CA LEU A 32 1.05 2.69 -15.51
C LEU A 32 0.28 1.50 -14.92
N LEU A 33 -0.73 1.74 -14.09
CA LEU A 33 -1.56 0.70 -13.47
C LEU A 33 -2.46 -0.04 -14.45
N THR A 34 -3.01 0.66 -15.45
CA THR A 34 -3.99 0.11 -16.40
C THR A 34 -3.48 -1.16 -17.07
N GLY A 35 -4.27 -2.24 -17.08
CA GLY A 35 -3.92 -3.54 -17.66
C GLY A 35 -3.94 -4.68 -16.65
N LYS A 36 -3.44 -5.84 -17.06
CA LYS A 36 -3.38 -7.05 -16.24
C LYS A 36 -2.07 -7.14 -15.46
N TRP A 37 -2.16 -7.51 -14.19
CA TRP A 37 -1.05 -7.74 -13.28
C TRP A 37 -1.25 -9.06 -12.58
N THR A 38 -0.31 -9.98 -12.72
CA THR A 38 -0.37 -11.33 -12.14
C THR A 38 0.59 -11.40 -10.96
N SER A 39 0.09 -11.82 -9.80
CA SER A 39 0.91 -12.06 -8.62
C SER A 39 1.94 -13.14 -8.92
N LYS A 40 3.22 -12.84 -8.63
CA LYS A 40 4.36 -13.73 -8.89
C LYS A 40 4.92 -14.30 -7.60
N GLN A 41 5.03 -13.46 -6.59
CA GLN A 41 5.67 -13.79 -5.33
C GLN A 41 5.01 -13.04 -4.19
N VAL A 42 4.79 -13.74 -3.09
CA VAL A 42 4.39 -13.16 -1.81
C VAL A 42 5.51 -13.41 -0.81
N GLN A 43 5.86 -12.39 -0.05
CA GLN A 43 6.78 -12.48 1.08
C GLN A 43 6.09 -11.94 2.32
N VAL A 44 6.20 -12.64 3.43
CA VAL A 44 5.67 -12.20 4.73
C VAL A 44 6.80 -12.25 5.75
N GLN A 45 7.10 -11.11 6.35
CA GLN A 45 8.16 -10.95 7.34
C GLN A 45 7.54 -10.70 8.71
N TYR A 46 7.70 -11.64 9.65
CA TYR A 46 7.10 -11.59 10.98
C TYR A 46 8.06 -10.97 11.99
N ILE A 47 7.56 -10.02 12.78
CA ILE A 47 8.36 -9.17 13.65
C ILE A 47 7.85 -9.28 15.08
N VAL A 48 8.76 -9.58 16.01
CA VAL A 48 8.52 -9.65 17.46
C VAL A 48 9.58 -8.80 18.14
N ASP A 49 9.17 -7.94 19.07
CA ASP A 49 10.07 -7.02 19.79
C ASP A 49 10.98 -6.22 18.85
N SER A 50 10.43 -5.75 17.73
CA SER A 50 11.15 -5.04 16.65
C SER A 50 12.22 -5.84 15.89
N HIS A 51 12.31 -7.16 16.09
CA HIS A 51 13.24 -8.03 15.36
C HIS A 51 12.51 -8.93 14.38
N LEU A 52 13.09 -9.14 13.18
CA LEU A 52 12.62 -10.15 12.26
C LEU A 52 12.88 -11.53 12.88
N VAL A 53 11.81 -12.29 13.13
CA VAL A 53 11.89 -13.62 13.74
C VAL A 53 11.55 -14.75 12.79
N HIS A 54 10.83 -14.46 11.71
CA HIS A 54 10.45 -15.44 10.70
C HIS A 54 10.16 -14.79 9.35
N GLU A 55 10.41 -15.52 8.27
CA GLU A 55 10.12 -15.08 6.92
C GLU A 55 9.55 -16.24 6.10
N GLU A 56 8.42 -15.97 5.45
CA GLU A 56 7.80 -16.88 4.49
C GLU A 56 7.90 -16.28 3.09
N LYS A 57 8.34 -17.10 2.12
CA LYS A 57 8.38 -16.72 0.71
C LYS A 57 7.64 -17.76 -0.12
N LEU A 58 6.60 -17.31 -0.80
CA LEU A 58 5.71 -18.13 -1.60
C LEU A 58 5.81 -17.69 -3.06
N THR A 59 6.39 -18.54 -3.90
CA THR A 59 6.29 -18.38 -5.36
C THR A 59 4.93 -18.87 -5.80
N VAL A 60 4.19 -18.02 -6.52
CA VAL A 60 2.81 -18.32 -6.90
C VAL A 60 2.77 -18.62 -8.40
N GLU A 61 2.92 -19.89 -8.78
CA GLU A 61 2.99 -20.31 -10.20
C GLU A 61 1.77 -19.90 -11.03
N LYS A 62 0.60 -19.76 -10.40
CA LYS A 62 -0.63 -19.26 -11.02
C LYS A 62 -1.24 -18.13 -10.18
N GLY A 63 -0.48 -17.13 -9.78
CA GLY A 63 -1.00 -16.11 -8.86
C GLY A 63 -2.30 -15.44 -9.29
N LYS A 64 -3.03 -14.93 -8.30
CA LYS A 64 -4.20 -14.06 -8.49
C LYS A 64 -3.84 -12.92 -9.45
N ALA A 65 -4.70 -12.65 -10.43
CA ALA A 65 -4.49 -11.59 -11.40
C ALA A 65 -5.47 -10.44 -11.21
N TYR A 66 -4.97 -9.22 -11.28
CA TYR A 66 -5.71 -7.97 -11.15
C TYR A 66 -5.73 -7.27 -12.50
N ILE A 67 -6.93 -7.01 -13.04
CA ILE A 67 -7.13 -6.29 -14.29
C ILE A 67 -7.71 -4.93 -13.94
N PHE A 68 -6.90 -3.88 -14.10
CA PHE A 68 -7.31 -2.50 -13.86
C PHE A 68 -7.75 -1.83 -15.14
N ASP A 69 -8.93 -1.22 -15.10
CA ASP A 69 -9.44 -0.37 -16.17
C ASP A 69 -10.16 0.84 -15.57
N LYS A 70 -9.66 2.03 -15.86
CA LYS A 70 -10.13 3.32 -15.31
C LYS A 70 -10.18 3.29 -13.78
N THR A 71 -11.36 3.17 -13.18
CA THR A 71 -11.60 3.10 -11.72
C THR A 71 -12.05 1.71 -11.26
N SER A 72 -12.14 0.75 -12.18
CA SER A 72 -12.58 -0.61 -11.92
C SER A 72 -11.41 -1.57 -11.81
N VAL A 73 -11.59 -2.60 -11.00
CA VAL A 73 -10.64 -3.71 -10.90
C VAL A 73 -11.40 -5.03 -10.95
N ARG A 74 -10.97 -5.94 -11.84
CA ARG A 74 -11.40 -7.34 -11.84
C ARG A 74 -10.28 -8.21 -11.30
N VAL A 75 -10.59 -9.07 -10.34
CA VAL A 75 -9.66 -10.05 -9.79
C VAL A 75 -10.02 -11.43 -10.33
N GLU A 76 -9.06 -12.13 -10.91
CA GLU A 76 -9.13 -13.53 -11.33
C GLU A 76 -8.38 -14.38 -10.30
N TYR A 77 -9.10 -15.26 -9.61
CA TYR A 77 -8.51 -16.18 -8.62
C TYR A 77 -8.14 -17.52 -9.28
N GLN A 78 -7.23 -18.27 -8.66
CA GLN A 78 -6.78 -19.59 -9.14
C GLN A 78 -7.91 -20.60 -9.37
N GLY A 79 -9.03 -20.47 -8.66
CA GLY A 79 -10.21 -21.33 -8.80
C GLY A 79 -11.13 -20.97 -9.96
N GLY A 80 -10.77 -20.02 -10.82
CA GLY A 80 -11.61 -19.54 -11.94
C GLY A 80 -12.73 -18.59 -11.51
N THR A 81 -12.89 -18.35 -10.21
CA THR A 81 -13.80 -17.33 -9.70
C THR A 81 -13.24 -15.93 -10.00
N THR A 82 -14.16 -14.97 -10.14
CA THR A 82 -13.80 -13.58 -10.35
C THR A 82 -14.53 -12.68 -9.38
N ALA A 83 -13.90 -11.57 -9.02
CA ALA A 83 -14.53 -10.47 -8.28
C ALA A 83 -14.38 -9.19 -9.08
N LEU A 84 -15.44 -8.39 -9.13
CA LEU A 84 -15.41 -7.06 -9.72
C LEU A 84 -15.60 -6.04 -8.60
N GLY A 85 -14.77 -5.00 -8.61
CA GLY A 85 -14.86 -3.92 -7.64
C GLY A 85 -14.28 -2.63 -8.20
N SER A 86 -13.98 -1.71 -7.30
CA SER A 86 -13.37 -0.44 -7.64
C SER A 86 -11.98 -0.32 -7.01
N TYR A 87 -11.18 0.61 -7.53
CA TYR A 87 -9.94 0.99 -6.90
C TYR A 87 -9.75 2.50 -6.97
N LYS A 88 -8.94 3.00 -6.04
CA LYS A 88 -8.45 4.38 -6.04
C LYS A 88 -6.98 4.38 -5.64
N VAL A 89 -6.21 5.26 -6.26
CA VAL A 89 -4.84 5.54 -5.85
C VAL A 89 -4.82 6.88 -5.15
N MET A 90 -4.15 6.97 -4.00
CA MET A 90 -4.07 8.20 -3.21
C MET A 90 -2.67 8.38 -2.64
N LEU A 91 -2.30 9.64 -2.40
CA LEU A 91 -1.10 10.00 -1.68
C LEU A 91 -1.49 10.25 -0.23
N GLU A 92 -0.87 9.54 0.71
CA GLU A 92 -1.12 9.68 2.13
C GLU A 92 0.21 9.56 2.86
N GLU A 93 0.55 10.56 3.69
CA GLU A 93 1.84 10.62 4.42
C GLU A 93 3.05 10.43 3.49
N GLU A 94 3.03 11.10 2.32
CA GLU A 94 4.05 11.00 1.27
C GLU A 94 4.19 9.61 0.62
N ARG A 95 3.35 8.66 0.99
CA ARG A 95 3.33 7.30 0.42
C ARG A 95 2.18 7.17 -0.58
N LYS A 96 2.50 6.63 -1.76
CA LYS A 96 1.48 6.23 -2.73
C LYS A 96 0.78 4.98 -2.20
N LYS A 97 -0.54 5.00 -2.13
CA LYS A 97 -1.37 3.89 -1.70
C LYS A 97 -2.40 3.54 -2.77
N ILE A 98 -2.70 2.25 -2.91
CA ILE A 98 -3.82 1.75 -3.68
C ILE A 98 -4.84 1.15 -2.71
N ALA A 99 -6.07 1.66 -2.73
CA ALA A 99 -7.19 1.03 -2.03
C ALA A 99 -8.05 0.28 -3.04
N LEU A 100 -8.32 -0.97 -2.72
CA LEU A 100 -9.22 -1.85 -3.45
C LEU A 100 -10.51 -1.99 -2.64
N ASP A 101 -11.63 -1.89 -3.34
CA ASP A 101 -12.94 -2.15 -2.77
C ASP A 101 -13.60 -3.27 -3.57
N LEU A 102 -13.52 -4.49 -3.03
CA LEU A 102 -14.07 -5.71 -3.62
C LEU A 102 -15.29 -6.16 -2.80
N PRO A 103 -16.20 -6.97 -3.36
CA PRO A 103 -17.34 -7.49 -2.62
C PRO A 103 -16.93 -8.19 -1.33
N GLY A 104 -17.33 -7.62 -0.19
CA GLY A 104 -17.04 -8.15 1.15
C GLY A 104 -15.62 -7.92 1.67
N ASN A 105 -14.76 -7.21 0.94
CA ASN A 105 -13.40 -6.90 1.39
C ASN A 105 -12.88 -5.59 0.78
N SER A 106 -12.61 -4.62 1.64
CA SER A 106 -11.88 -3.41 1.27
C SER A 106 -10.47 -3.48 1.88
N THR A 107 -9.43 -3.26 1.08
CA THR A 107 -8.05 -3.35 1.55
C THR A 107 -7.20 -2.26 0.92
N THR A 108 -6.30 -1.67 1.71
CA THR A 108 -5.35 -0.66 1.25
C THR A 108 -3.92 -1.22 1.30
N TYR A 109 -3.16 -0.97 0.25
CA TYR A 109 -1.74 -1.31 0.14
C TYR A 109 -0.93 -0.06 -0.15
N SER A 110 0.29 0.00 0.38
CA SER A 110 1.32 0.90 -0.10
C SER A 110 1.84 0.40 -1.45
N LEU A 111 1.93 1.30 -2.43
CA LEU A 111 2.52 1.04 -3.73
C LEU A 111 4.01 1.39 -3.67
N ILE A 112 4.84 0.40 -3.37
CA ILE A 112 6.29 0.58 -3.14
C ILE A 112 7.00 0.90 -4.46
N ALA A 113 6.65 0.18 -5.52
CA ALA A 113 7.21 0.38 -6.84
C ALA A 113 6.19 0.03 -7.93
N ILE A 114 6.24 0.76 -9.04
CA ILE A 114 5.55 0.39 -10.27
C ILE A 114 6.38 0.83 -11.48
N THR A 115 6.55 -0.09 -12.42
CA THR A 115 7.23 0.10 -13.71
C THR A 115 6.29 -0.39 -14.82
N PRO A 116 6.67 -0.34 -16.11
CA PRO A 116 5.86 -0.91 -17.17
C PRO A 116 5.63 -2.43 -17.06
N THR A 117 6.49 -3.18 -16.33
CA THR A 117 6.49 -4.65 -16.29
C THR A 117 6.45 -5.24 -14.88
N SER A 118 6.68 -4.44 -13.83
CA SER A 118 6.67 -4.88 -12.44
C SER A 118 5.89 -3.92 -11.54
N MET A 119 5.26 -4.48 -10.52
CA MET A 119 4.59 -3.71 -9.47
C MET A 119 4.79 -4.41 -8.13
N VAL A 120 4.96 -3.62 -7.07
CA VAL A 120 5.16 -4.14 -5.71
C VAL A 120 4.20 -3.44 -4.77
N TRP A 121 3.40 -4.24 -4.08
CA TRP A 121 2.52 -3.80 -3.00
C TRP A 121 3.05 -4.23 -1.66
N GLN A 122 2.78 -3.42 -0.64
CA GLN A 122 3.09 -3.75 0.74
C GLN A 122 1.93 -3.36 1.66
N LYS A 123 1.68 -4.13 2.70
CA LYS A 123 0.85 -3.72 3.84
C LYS A 123 1.42 -4.26 5.14
N ASP A 124 1.24 -3.51 6.21
CA ASP A 124 1.49 -4.00 7.56
C ASP A 124 0.27 -4.81 8.04
N LEU A 125 0.53 -5.89 8.76
CA LEU A 125 -0.44 -6.75 9.42
C LEU A 125 -0.16 -6.69 10.92
N GLU A 126 -1.16 -6.38 11.72
CA GLU A 126 -1.06 -6.36 13.18
C GLU A 126 -1.57 -7.69 13.77
N ASP A 127 -1.07 -8.07 14.94
CA ASP A 127 -1.55 -9.22 15.75
C ASP A 127 -1.70 -10.52 14.94
N THR A 128 -0.66 -10.86 14.19
CA THR A 128 -0.66 -12.01 13.27
C THR A 128 -0.02 -13.25 13.89
N TYR A 129 -0.14 -14.38 13.19
CA TYR A 129 0.41 -15.66 13.61
C TYR A 129 1.16 -16.31 12.45
N TYR A 130 2.18 -17.09 12.78
CA TYR A 130 2.93 -17.89 11.83
C TYR A 130 3.20 -19.28 12.40
N TYR A 131 3.64 -20.20 11.55
CA TYR A 131 4.03 -21.53 11.96
C TYR A 131 5.54 -21.70 11.86
N GLU A 132 6.14 -22.18 12.95
CA GLU A 132 7.52 -22.65 12.95
C GLU A 132 7.50 -24.17 13.12
N GLY A 133 7.68 -24.89 12.01
CA GLY A 133 7.37 -26.32 11.93
C GLY A 133 5.87 -26.57 12.19
N PHE A 134 5.56 -27.31 13.26
CA PHE A 134 4.18 -27.62 13.66
C PHE A 134 3.65 -26.71 14.78
N THR A 135 4.45 -25.75 15.24
CA THR A 135 4.09 -24.87 16.36
C THR A 135 3.59 -23.54 15.83
N ARG A 136 2.38 -23.13 16.26
CA ARG A 136 1.86 -21.79 15.98
C ARG A 136 2.48 -20.78 16.96
N LYS A 137 3.05 -19.71 16.43
CA LYS A 137 3.58 -18.57 17.19
C LYS A 137 2.82 -17.30 16.84
N SER A 138 2.83 -16.32 17.75
CA SER A 138 2.29 -14.98 17.51
C SER A 138 3.41 -14.01 17.14
N ALA A 139 3.07 -13.01 16.34
CA ALA A 139 3.91 -11.86 16.06
C ALA A 139 3.10 -10.57 16.27
N GLU A 140 3.72 -9.55 16.85
CA GLU A 140 3.12 -8.23 17.06
C GLU A 140 2.72 -7.62 15.71
N ARG A 141 3.59 -7.77 14.71
CA ARG A 141 3.32 -7.34 13.34
C ARG A 141 3.96 -8.25 12.30
N ALA A 142 3.46 -8.18 11.08
CA ALA A 142 4.17 -8.66 9.90
C ALA A 142 4.09 -7.67 8.75
N ILE A 143 5.12 -7.68 7.91
CA ILE A 143 5.14 -6.94 6.65
C ILE A 143 4.78 -7.91 5.54
N TYR A 144 3.64 -7.69 4.91
CA TYR A 144 3.19 -8.42 3.73
C TYR A 144 3.63 -7.67 2.49
N THR A 145 4.41 -8.33 1.62
CA THR A 145 4.86 -7.80 0.34
C THR A 145 4.39 -8.73 -0.78
N GLU A 146 3.79 -8.16 -1.82
CA GLU A 146 3.34 -8.89 -3.00
C GLU A 146 3.93 -8.26 -4.26
N GLU A 147 4.62 -9.09 -5.04
CA GLU A 147 5.25 -8.72 -6.31
C GLU A 147 4.39 -9.21 -7.48
N PHE A 148 4.21 -8.34 -8.46
CA PHE A 148 3.41 -8.58 -9.65
C PHE A 148 4.22 -8.42 -10.92
N VAL A 149 3.82 -9.17 -11.94
CA VAL A 149 4.31 -9.05 -13.32
C VAL A 149 3.14 -8.79 -14.27
N ARG A 150 3.42 -8.10 -15.37
CA ARG A 150 2.46 -7.86 -16.44
C ARG A 150 2.51 -8.96 -17.51
#